data_AF-A0A090QSI7-F1
#
_entry.id   AF-A0A090QSI7-F1
#
_cell.length_a   1.000
_cell.length_b   1.000
_cell.length_c   1.000
_cell.angle_alpha   90.00
_cell.angle_beta   90.00
_cell.angle_gamma   90.00
#
_symmetry.space_group_name_H-M   'P 1'
#
loop_
_entity.id
_entity.type
_entity.pdbx_description
1 polymer ?
#
loop_
_entity_poly.entity_id
_entity_poly.type
_entity_poly.pdbx_seq_one_letter_code
_entity_poly.pdbx_strand_id
1 'polypeptide(L)'
;MTTTHTQPTTTHSIDEKISIPRSLSLGAQHVLAMDLYIVPIILASLLSLTVADTSSLIQMTFVVAGLATIIQSRGLLKLPVMQGPSYIPIGAIAAIGKSLGMGAVYGALIPVAIFVALLGKPLNLFSKIVRKFVPPIVGGTVIIVVGISLLPIAFNGIYSGEQASQNIVIALVSMTSLCSFILLGCMCKQLHWLRLTSVLGAIVLGTITASFYGMTDFSSVAQAAWVQLPSLLPFGELTFDPIAILTMLFISMIVLVETTGTWCAVSAVTGVPLEDDRLNRGATGEAVGHFICSFIGGSLSPVTPPMPALLRSPVYLHAAPSLPVVSFCCYWA
;
A
#
# COMPACT_ATOMS: atom_id res chain seq x y z
N MET A 1 3.05 -22.26 49.46
CA MET A 1 1.87 -22.16 48.58
C MET A 1 2.17 -21.09 47.54
N THR A 2 2.68 -21.50 46.37
CA THR A 2 3.06 -20.58 45.30
C THR A 2 1.84 -20.37 44.42
N THR A 3 1.23 -19.20 44.49
CA THR A 3 0.06 -18.82 43.69
C THR A 3 0.51 -18.57 42.26
N THR A 4 0.18 -19.50 41.36
CA THR A 4 0.36 -19.36 39.92
C THR A 4 -0.58 -18.27 39.41
N HIS A 5 -0.08 -17.07 39.11
CA HIS A 5 -0.83 -16.05 38.39
C HIS A 5 -0.94 -16.46 36.92
N THR A 6 -2.04 -17.08 36.53
CA THR A 6 -2.45 -17.25 35.13
C THR A 6 -2.81 -15.86 34.57
N GLN A 7 -1.87 -15.25 33.85
CA GLN A 7 -2.15 -14.07 33.02
C GLN A 7 -3.09 -14.48 31.88
N PRO A 8 -4.17 -13.75 31.59
CA PRO A 8 -5.08 -14.08 30.49
C PRO A 8 -4.42 -13.72 29.15
N THR A 9 -4.00 -14.73 28.40
CA THR A 9 -3.41 -14.60 27.06
C THR A 9 -4.50 -14.34 26.02
N THR A 10 -4.98 -13.10 25.88
CA THR A 10 -5.83 -12.71 24.73
C THR A 10 -4.94 -12.41 23.52
N THR A 11 -4.33 -13.44 22.94
CA THR A 11 -3.71 -13.35 21.61
C THR A 11 -4.79 -13.60 20.58
N HIS A 12 -5.17 -12.58 19.81
CA HIS A 12 -6.02 -12.85 18.68
C HIS A 12 -5.21 -13.56 17.60
N SER A 13 -5.59 -14.81 17.35
CA SER A 13 -5.15 -15.56 16.19
C SER A 13 -5.49 -14.79 14.92
N ILE A 14 -4.68 -14.92 13.85
CA ILE A 14 -5.00 -14.35 12.53
C ILE A 14 -6.41 -14.78 12.06
N ASP A 15 -6.86 -15.96 12.51
CA ASP A 15 -8.16 -16.53 12.18
C ASP A 15 -9.28 -16.15 13.17
N GLU A 16 -8.99 -15.32 14.18
CA GLU A 16 -10.01 -14.93 15.14
C GLU A 16 -11.03 -13.95 14.53
N LYS A 17 -12.31 -14.29 14.70
CA LYS A 17 -13.42 -13.47 14.20
C LYS A 17 -13.65 -12.28 15.11
N ILE A 18 -13.28 -11.09 14.62
CA ILE A 18 -13.65 -9.81 15.24
C ILE A 18 -15.09 -9.43 14.87
N SER A 19 -15.76 -8.68 15.76
CA SER A 19 -17.10 -8.14 15.48
C SER A 19 -17.11 -7.26 14.23
N ILE A 20 -18.15 -7.37 13.40
CA ILE A 20 -18.34 -6.61 12.16
C ILE A 20 -18.05 -5.10 12.31
N PRO A 21 -18.60 -4.36 13.30
CA PRO A 21 -18.35 -2.92 13.41
C PRO A 21 -16.87 -2.59 13.66
N ARG A 22 -16.19 -3.42 14.45
CA ARG A 22 -14.76 -3.28 14.71
C ARG A 22 -13.93 -3.60 13.46
N SER A 23 -14.29 -4.63 12.71
CA SER A 23 -13.64 -4.96 11.43
C SER A 23 -13.77 -3.84 10.41
N LEU A 24 -14.96 -3.26 10.29
CA LEU A 24 -15.21 -2.15 9.38
C LEU A 24 -14.39 -0.91 9.76
N SER A 25 -14.36 -0.55 11.04
CA SER A 25 -13.56 0.58 11.52
C SER A 25 -12.05 0.38 11.31
N LEU A 26 -11.54 -0.82 11.57
CA LEU A 26 -10.11 -1.12 11.38
C LEU A 26 -9.75 -1.17 9.89
N GLY A 27 -10.62 -1.73 9.04
CA GLY A 27 -10.45 -1.74 7.60
C GLY A 27 -10.44 -0.33 7.00
N ALA A 28 -11.36 0.53 7.43
CA ALA A 28 -11.40 1.93 7.00
C ALA A 28 -10.11 2.68 7.38
N GLN A 29 -9.61 2.48 8.61
CA GLN A 29 -8.32 3.04 9.02
C GLN A 29 -7.16 2.53 8.17
N HIS A 30 -7.15 1.23 7.85
CA HIS A 30 -6.09 0.64 7.05
C HIS A 30 -6.06 1.19 5.62
N VAL A 31 -7.22 1.26 4.96
CA VAL A 31 -7.34 1.77 3.58
C VAL A 31 -6.91 3.23 3.50
N LEU A 32 -7.37 4.05 4.46
CA LEU A 32 -7.05 5.47 4.46
C LEU A 32 -5.61 5.76 4.87
N ALA A 33 -4.98 4.88 5.65
CA ALA A 33 -3.59 5.03 6.06
C ALA A 33 -2.57 4.50 5.04
N MET A 34 -3.01 3.72 4.05
CA MET A 34 -2.15 3.20 2.98
C MET A 34 -2.04 4.12 1.78
N ASP A 35 -2.72 5.27 1.81
CA ASP A 35 -2.62 6.34 0.83
C ASP A 35 -2.69 5.88 -0.64
N LEU A 36 -3.61 4.96 -0.94
CA LEU A 36 -3.79 4.34 -2.27
C LEU A 36 -4.01 5.37 -3.39
N TYR A 37 -4.38 6.60 -3.05
CA TYR A 37 -4.65 7.68 -3.98
C TYR A 37 -3.39 8.42 -4.44
N ILE A 38 -2.27 8.38 -3.70
CA ILE A 38 -1.08 9.20 -3.99
C ILE A 38 -0.42 8.77 -5.30
N VAL A 39 -0.18 7.46 -5.49
CA VAL A 39 0.49 6.95 -6.70
C VAL A 39 -0.30 7.29 -7.99
N PRO A 40 -1.62 7.07 -8.06
CA PRO A 40 -2.44 7.54 -9.18
C PRO A 40 -2.32 9.04 -9.46
N ILE A 41 -2.30 9.89 -8.42
CA ILE A 41 -2.17 11.35 -8.58
C ILE A 41 -0.80 11.73 -9.16
N ILE A 42 0.27 11.10 -8.68
CA ILE A 42 1.62 11.32 -9.21
C ILE A 42 1.68 10.90 -10.67
N LEU A 43 1.16 9.72 -11.00
CA LEU A 43 1.12 9.23 -12.38
C LEU A 43 0.29 10.15 -13.29
N ALA A 44 -0.87 10.61 -12.81
CA ALA A 44 -1.71 11.55 -13.54
C ALA A 44 -0.98 12.87 -13.82
N SER A 45 -0.26 13.41 -12.83
CA SER A 45 0.56 14.61 -13.00
C SER A 45 1.68 14.38 -14.02
N LEU A 46 2.41 13.27 -13.89
CA LEU A 46 3.50 12.93 -14.80
C LEU A 46 3.02 12.74 -16.24
N LEU A 47 1.85 12.13 -16.45
CA LEU A 47 1.25 11.85 -17.76
C LEU A 47 0.34 12.99 -18.26
N SER A 48 0.17 14.06 -17.48
CA SER A 48 -0.71 15.19 -17.79
C SER A 48 -2.16 14.75 -18.09
N LEU A 49 -2.68 13.81 -17.30
CA LEU A 49 -4.05 13.32 -17.42
C LEU A 49 -5.07 14.38 -17.01
N THR A 50 -6.28 14.28 -17.55
CA THR A 50 -7.39 15.15 -17.14
C THR A 50 -7.85 14.84 -15.72
N VAL A 51 -8.58 15.77 -15.08
CA VAL A 51 -9.17 15.53 -13.74
C VAL A 51 -10.12 14.33 -13.76
N ALA A 52 -10.88 14.16 -14.84
CA ALA A 52 -11.77 13.02 -15.04
C ALA A 52 -10.99 11.70 -15.09
N ASP A 53 -9.93 11.63 -15.91
CA ASP A 53 -9.10 10.42 -16.03
C ASP A 53 -8.34 10.10 -14.74
N THR A 54 -7.92 11.15 -14.01
CA THR A 54 -7.28 11.00 -12.69
C THR A 54 -8.24 10.37 -11.69
N SER A 55 -9.48 10.87 -11.63
CA SER A 55 -10.51 10.32 -10.73
C SER A 55 -10.85 8.87 -11.07
N SER A 56 -10.92 8.56 -12.36
CA SER A 56 -11.12 7.20 -12.88
C SER A 56 -9.97 6.28 -12.50
N LEU A 57 -8.71 6.72 -12.66
CA LEU A 57 -7.52 5.97 -12.30
C LEU A 57 -7.43 5.70 -10.79
N ILE A 58 -7.79 6.69 -9.95
CA ILE A 58 -7.89 6.52 -8.50
C ILE A 58 -8.94 5.43 -8.21
N GLN A 59 -10.16 5.58 -8.74
CA GLN A 59 -11.25 4.63 -8.51
C GLN A 59 -10.85 3.19 -8.88
N MET A 60 -10.29 3.00 -10.06
CA MET A 60 -9.82 1.69 -10.54
C MET A 60 -8.72 1.11 -9.64
N THR A 61 -7.78 1.95 -9.20
CA THR A 61 -6.72 1.53 -8.27
C THR A 61 -7.30 1.00 -6.96
N PHE A 62 -8.30 1.67 -6.38
CA PHE A 62 -8.96 1.19 -5.16
C PHE A 62 -9.68 -0.15 -5.39
N VAL A 63 -10.37 -0.30 -6.52
CA VAL A 63 -11.09 -1.55 -6.85
C VAL A 63 -10.11 -2.71 -7.05
N VAL A 64 -9.05 -2.51 -7.83
CA VAL A 64 -8.02 -3.53 -8.09
C VAL A 64 -7.29 -3.89 -6.81
N ALA A 65 -6.84 -2.90 -6.04
CA ALA A 65 -6.17 -3.11 -4.76
C ALA A 65 -7.05 -3.90 -3.78
N GLY A 66 -8.34 -3.58 -3.69
CA GLY A 66 -9.31 -4.30 -2.85
C GLY A 66 -9.50 -5.75 -3.29
N LEU A 67 -9.76 -5.98 -4.58
CA LEU A 67 -9.91 -7.33 -5.15
C LEU A 67 -8.66 -8.19 -4.94
N ALA A 68 -7.51 -7.62 -5.26
CA ALA A 68 -6.23 -8.30 -5.19
C ALA A 68 -5.88 -8.62 -3.71
N THR A 69 -6.14 -7.68 -2.79
CA THR A 69 -6.05 -7.91 -1.33
C THR A 69 -6.91 -9.08 -0.88
N ILE A 70 -8.18 -9.15 -1.30
CA ILE A 70 -9.09 -10.25 -0.91
C ILE A 70 -8.55 -11.60 -1.41
N ILE A 71 -8.10 -11.66 -2.67
CA ILE A 71 -7.56 -12.89 -3.27
C ILE A 71 -6.28 -13.33 -2.54
N GLN A 72 -5.38 -12.38 -2.26
CA GLN A 72 -4.10 -12.63 -1.62
C GLN A 72 -4.27 -13.05 -0.14
N SER A 73 -5.03 -12.29 0.63
CA SER A 73 -5.21 -12.48 2.07
C SER A 73 -6.11 -13.68 2.41
N ARG A 74 -7.13 -13.98 1.60
CA ARG A 74 -8.06 -15.10 1.86
C ARG A 74 -7.64 -16.41 1.20
N GLY A 75 -7.14 -16.33 -0.04
CA GLY A 75 -6.91 -17.52 -0.88
C GLY A 75 -5.46 -17.99 -0.87
N LEU A 76 -4.53 -17.09 -1.21
CA LEU A 76 -3.18 -17.47 -1.62
C LEU A 76 -2.19 -17.43 -0.46
N LEU A 77 -1.78 -16.25 0.00
CA LEU A 77 -0.76 -16.09 1.01
C LEU A 77 -1.28 -16.35 2.44
N LYS A 78 -2.56 -16.05 2.69
CA LYS A 78 -3.21 -16.25 4.00
C LYS A 78 -2.47 -15.59 5.15
N LEU A 79 -1.99 -14.38 4.90
CA LEU A 79 -1.43 -13.46 5.89
C LEU A 79 -2.22 -12.15 5.84
N PRO A 80 -2.28 -11.39 6.94
CA PRO A 80 -2.93 -10.09 6.98
C PRO A 80 -2.08 -9.06 6.21
N VAL A 81 -2.13 -9.16 4.89
CA VAL A 81 -1.43 -8.26 3.97
C VAL A 81 -2.44 -7.53 3.11
N MET A 82 -2.12 -6.28 2.75
CA MET A 82 -2.89 -5.49 1.81
C MET A 82 -2.07 -5.30 0.53
N GLN A 83 -2.73 -5.36 -0.62
CA GLN A 83 -2.15 -4.95 -1.88
C GLN A 83 -2.56 -3.51 -2.16
N GLY A 84 -1.58 -2.71 -2.56
CA GLY A 84 -1.71 -1.28 -2.83
C GLY A 84 -0.75 -0.88 -3.93
N PRO A 85 -0.76 0.37 -4.41
CA PRO A 85 0.08 0.76 -5.53
C PRO A 85 1.56 0.90 -5.15
N SER A 86 2.48 0.47 -6.03
CA SER A 86 3.93 0.60 -5.81
C SER A 86 4.43 1.95 -6.30
N TYR A 87 5.38 2.51 -5.57
CA TYR A 87 6.14 3.68 -6.02
C TYR A 87 7.33 3.34 -6.93
N ILE A 88 7.83 2.10 -6.89
CA ILE A 88 8.97 1.64 -7.71
C ILE A 88 8.72 1.81 -9.22
N PRO A 89 7.57 1.40 -9.79
CA PRO A 89 7.33 1.47 -11.22
C PRO A 89 6.94 2.86 -11.74
N ILE A 90 6.76 3.89 -10.89
CA ILE A 90 6.21 5.19 -11.31
C ILE A 90 7.00 5.78 -12.49
N GLY A 91 8.34 5.80 -12.39
CA GLY A 91 9.19 6.37 -13.43
C GLY A 91 9.09 5.62 -14.76
N ALA A 92 9.03 4.30 -14.71
CA ALA A 92 8.93 3.48 -15.91
C ALA A 92 7.53 3.53 -16.55
N ILE A 93 6.48 3.49 -15.72
CA ILE A 93 5.10 3.68 -16.18
C ILE A 93 4.96 5.05 -16.85
N ALA A 94 5.53 6.11 -16.26
CA ALA A 94 5.51 7.43 -16.86
C ALA A 94 6.29 7.48 -18.19
N ALA A 95 7.45 6.84 -18.27
CA ALA A 95 8.25 6.81 -19.49
C ALA A 95 7.56 6.03 -20.63
N ILE A 96 7.02 4.83 -20.33
CA ILE A 96 6.29 4.00 -21.30
C ILE A 96 4.97 4.69 -21.68
N GLY A 97 4.23 5.20 -20.70
CA GLY A 97 2.96 5.90 -20.92
C GLY A 97 3.09 7.13 -21.82
N LYS A 98 4.19 7.90 -21.71
CA LYS A 98 4.44 9.06 -22.60
C LYS A 98 4.84 8.68 -24.01
N SER A 99 5.56 7.57 -24.19
CA SER A 99 6.16 7.19 -25.47
C SER A 99 5.25 6.27 -26.29
N LEU A 100 4.64 5.28 -25.64
CA LEU A 100 3.85 4.21 -26.25
C LEU A 100 2.37 4.23 -25.83
N GLY A 101 2.00 5.09 -24.89
CA GLY A 101 0.64 5.19 -24.35
C GLY A 101 0.38 4.25 -23.18
N MET A 102 -0.72 4.50 -22.46
CA MET A 102 -1.11 3.69 -21.29
C MET A 102 -1.55 2.27 -21.68
N GLY A 103 -2.07 2.07 -22.90
CA GLY A 103 -2.37 0.72 -23.43
C GLY A 103 -1.13 -0.19 -23.47
N ALA A 104 0.07 0.37 -23.66
CA ALA A 104 1.33 -0.38 -23.66
C ALA A 104 1.76 -0.78 -22.24
N VAL A 105 1.50 0.08 -21.26
CA VAL A 105 1.74 -0.22 -19.83
C VAL A 105 0.86 -1.40 -19.41
N TYR A 106 -0.44 -1.32 -19.65
CA TYR A 106 -1.38 -2.38 -19.27
C TYR A 106 -1.20 -3.66 -20.09
N GLY A 107 -0.90 -3.55 -21.38
CA GLY A 107 -0.57 -4.69 -22.24
C GLY A 107 0.69 -5.41 -21.78
N ALA A 108 1.72 -4.67 -21.35
CA ALA A 108 2.95 -5.25 -20.79
C ALA A 108 2.72 -6.03 -19.49
N LEU A 109 1.68 -5.72 -18.72
CA LEU A 109 1.39 -6.41 -17.46
C LEU A 109 0.88 -7.83 -17.64
N ILE A 110 0.22 -8.15 -18.75
CA ILE A 110 -0.32 -9.50 -18.96
C ILE A 110 0.81 -10.53 -19.06
N PRO A 111 1.81 -10.37 -19.96
CA PRO A 111 2.94 -11.29 -20.03
C PRO A 111 3.75 -11.33 -18.73
N VAL A 112 3.91 -10.19 -18.06
CA VAL A 112 4.61 -10.10 -16.77
C VAL A 112 3.87 -10.88 -15.68
N ALA A 113 2.55 -10.71 -15.58
CA ALA A 113 1.71 -11.47 -14.66
C ALA A 113 1.80 -12.97 -14.94
N ILE A 114 1.72 -13.39 -16.20
CA ILE A 114 1.88 -14.80 -16.56
C ILE A 114 3.25 -15.32 -16.13
N PHE A 115 4.33 -14.57 -16.40
CA PHE A 115 5.68 -14.97 -16.02
C PHE A 115 5.85 -15.10 -14.50
N VAL A 116 5.40 -14.11 -13.72
CA VAL A 116 5.49 -14.13 -12.25
C VAL A 116 4.58 -15.22 -11.66
N ALA A 117 3.39 -15.42 -12.22
CA ALA A 117 2.50 -16.51 -11.83
C ALA A 117 3.17 -17.86 -12.05
N LEU A 118 3.86 -18.04 -13.19
CA LEU A 118 4.62 -19.24 -13.51
C LEU A 118 5.76 -19.48 -12.53
N LEU A 119 6.50 -18.42 -12.17
CA LEU A 119 7.62 -18.50 -11.23
C LEU A 119 7.18 -18.95 -9.81
N GLY A 120 5.97 -18.58 -9.41
CA GLY A 120 5.35 -18.88 -8.11
C GLY A 120 4.90 -20.34 -7.96
N LYS A 121 3.60 -20.58 -7.75
CA LYS A 121 3.03 -21.90 -7.43
C LYS A 121 3.29 -23.02 -8.46
N PRO A 122 3.19 -22.82 -9.78
CA PRO A 122 3.31 -23.94 -10.72
C PRO A 122 4.75 -24.42 -10.90
N LEU A 123 5.77 -23.54 -10.83
CA LEU A 123 7.18 -23.95 -10.89
C LEU A 123 7.85 -24.10 -9.51
N ASN A 124 7.25 -23.55 -8.44
CA ASN A 124 7.81 -23.48 -7.09
C ASN A 124 9.27 -23.01 -7.06
N LEU A 125 9.63 -22.12 -8.00
CA LEU A 125 10.99 -21.67 -8.20
C LEU A 125 11.27 -20.39 -7.40
N PHE A 126 10.24 -19.58 -7.22
CA PHE A 126 10.34 -18.33 -6.49
C PHE A 126 10.85 -18.52 -5.05
N SER A 127 10.28 -19.44 -4.27
CA SER A 127 10.72 -19.71 -2.90
C SER A 127 12.21 -20.11 -2.82
N LYS A 128 12.68 -20.89 -3.79
CA LYS A 128 14.08 -21.32 -3.88
C LYS A 128 15.02 -20.15 -4.18
N ILE A 129 14.61 -19.26 -5.09
CA ILE A 129 15.37 -18.05 -5.44
C ILE A 129 15.44 -17.14 -4.21
N VAL A 130 14.30 -16.84 -3.59
CA VAL A 130 14.23 -15.98 -2.41
C VAL A 130 15.09 -16.51 -1.28
N ARG A 131 14.97 -17.78 -0.90
CA ARG A 131 15.78 -18.34 0.20
C ARG A 131 17.28 -18.34 -0.07
N LYS A 132 17.69 -18.43 -1.34
CA LYS A 132 19.10 -18.46 -1.72
C LYS A 132 19.71 -17.07 -1.86
N PHE A 133 18.93 -16.09 -2.33
CA PHE A 133 19.45 -14.78 -2.73
C PHE A 133 18.92 -13.60 -1.90
N VAL A 134 17.82 -13.76 -1.17
CA VAL A 134 17.16 -12.68 -0.42
C VAL A 134 17.22 -12.98 1.08
N PRO A 135 18.35 -12.65 1.75
CA PRO A 135 18.38 -12.71 3.20
C PRO A 135 17.37 -11.70 3.80
N PRO A 136 16.80 -11.97 4.99
CA PRO A 136 15.76 -11.11 5.59
C PRO A 136 16.15 -9.63 5.74
N ILE A 137 17.46 -9.35 5.83
CA ILE A 137 18.00 -7.98 5.89
C ILE A 137 17.68 -7.15 4.65
N VAL A 138 17.49 -7.78 3.48
CA VAL A 138 17.16 -7.07 2.23
C VAL A 138 15.80 -6.41 2.33
N GLY A 139 14.82 -7.05 2.99
CA GLY A 139 13.48 -6.49 3.15
C GLY A 139 13.50 -5.14 3.87
N GLY A 140 14.19 -5.07 5.01
CA GLY A 140 14.32 -3.83 5.77
C GLY A 140 15.06 -2.72 5.00
N THR A 141 16.14 -3.08 4.30
CA THR A 141 16.91 -2.11 3.49
C THR A 141 16.08 -1.56 2.33
N VAL A 142 15.34 -2.41 1.60
CA VAL A 142 14.48 -1.98 0.49
C VAL A 142 13.39 -1.05 0.99
N ILE A 143 12.73 -1.37 2.10
CA ILE A 143 11.71 -0.51 2.70
C ILE A 143 12.28 0.88 3.05
N ILE A 144 13.49 0.94 3.64
CA ILE A 144 14.15 2.21 3.97
C ILE A 144 14.48 3.02 2.70
N VAL A 145 15.03 2.36 1.67
CA VAL A 145 15.40 3.00 0.41
C VAL A 145 14.17 3.56 -0.31
N VAL A 146 13.07 2.79 -0.36
CA VAL A 146 11.80 3.25 -0.94
C VAL A 146 11.28 4.45 -0.16
N GLY A 147 11.24 4.40 1.18
CA GLY A 147 10.80 5.53 2.01
C GLY A 147 11.61 6.81 1.77
N ILE A 148 12.95 6.71 1.75
CA ILE A 148 13.82 7.86 1.47
C ILE A 148 13.59 8.40 0.05
N SER A 149 13.32 7.51 -0.91
CA SER A 149 13.06 7.88 -2.31
C SER A 149 11.72 8.62 -2.50
N LEU A 150 10.81 8.56 -1.52
CA LEU A 150 9.54 9.31 -1.51
C LEU A 150 9.65 10.71 -0.92
N LEU A 151 10.67 10.98 -0.10
CA LEU A 151 10.89 12.32 0.48
C LEU A 151 10.89 13.44 -0.56
N PRO A 152 11.58 13.32 -1.72
CA PRO A 152 11.56 14.36 -2.74
C PRO A 152 10.16 14.61 -3.29
N ILE A 153 9.32 13.57 -3.42
CA ILE A 153 7.95 13.71 -3.94
C ILE A 153 7.11 14.50 -2.94
N ALA A 154 7.19 14.17 -1.64
CA ALA A 154 6.49 14.89 -0.59
C ALA A 154 6.95 16.36 -0.49
N PHE A 155 8.27 16.61 -0.49
CA PHE A 155 8.80 17.97 -0.43
C PHE A 155 8.47 18.79 -1.66
N ASN A 156 8.53 18.21 -2.86
CA ASN A 156 8.06 18.90 -4.05
C ASN A 156 6.57 19.22 -3.94
N GLY A 157 5.74 18.32 -3.41
CA GLY A 157 4.32 18.63 -3.16
C GLY A 157 4.07 19.85 -2.26
N ILE A 158 4.98 20.12 -1.31
CA ILE A 158 4.86 21.27 -0.39
C ILE A 158 5.47 22.54 -0.99
N TYR A 159 6.69 22.44 -1.53
CA TYR A 159 7.48 23.60 -1.95
C TYR A 159 7.31 23.97 -3.43
N SER A 160 6.79 23.07 -4.26
CA SER A 160 6.52 23.37 -5.67
C SER A 160 5.13 24.00 -5.85
N GLY A 161 5.02 24.91 -6.81
CA GLY A 161 3.77 25.58 -7.18
C GLY A 161 3.68 27.04 -6.74
N GLU A 162 2.69 27.76 -7.28
CA GLU A 162 2.48 29.20 -7.06
C GLU A 162 2.05 29.54 -5.62
N GLN A 163 1.56 28.55 -4.86
CA GLN A 163 0.98 28.71 -3.52
C GLN A 163 1.87 28.06 -2.43
N ALA A 164 3.19 28.05 -2.65
CA ALA A 164 4.16 27.42 -1.74
C ALA A 164 4.03 27.93 -0.28
N SER A 165 3.73 29.22 -0.07
CA SER A 165 3.57 29.77 1.28
C SER A 165 2.38 29.18 2.03
N GLN A 166 1.26 28.96 1.35
CA GLN A 166 0.05 28.35 1.91
C GLN A 166 0.26 26.85 2.14
N ASN A 167 0.91 26.17 1.18
CA ASN A 167 1.26 24.76 1.30
C ASN A 167 2.14 24.48 2.52
N ILE A 168 3.10 25.35 2.82
CA ILE A 168 3.94 25.23 4.02
C ILE A 168 3.09 25.33 5.29
N VAL A 169 2.12 26.25 5.36
CA VAL A 169 1.23 26.38 6.52
C VAL A 169 0.38 25.12 6.68
N ILE A 170 -0.23 24.63 5.61
CA ILE A 170 -1.03 23.40 5.62
C ILE A 170 -0.17 22.21 6.07
N ALA A 171 1.04 22.06 5.53
CA ALA A 171 1.97 21.00 5.89
C ALA A 171 2.39 21.07 7.37
N LEU A 172 2.64 22.28 7.90
CA LEU A 172 2.96 22.47 9.32
C LEU A 172 1.78 22.08 10.23
N VAL A 173 0.55 22.42 9.87
CA VAL A 173 -0.65 22.02 10.63
C VAL A 173 -0.85 20.51 10.59
N SER A 174 -0.71 19.88 9.42
CA SER A 174 -0.80 18.42 9.27
C SER A 174 0.30 17.70 10.06
N MET A 175 1.54 18.15 9.99
CA MET A 175 2.65 17.57 10.73
C MET A 175 2.49 17.74 12.25
N THR A 176 2.06 18.93 12.69
CA THR A 176 1.86 19.22 14.12
C THR A 176 0.70 18.40 14.69
N SER A 177 -0.40 18.27 13.95
CA SER A 177 -1.54 17.44 14.37
C SER A 177 -1.19 15.96 14.43
N LEU A 178 -0.49 15.43 13.41
CA LEU A 178 0.02 14.05 13.40
C LEU A 178 0.90 13.77 14.63
N CYS A 179 1.93 14.61 14.84
CA CYS A 179 2.84 14.50 15.99
C CYS A 179 2.09 14.59 17.32
N SER A 180 1.13 15.51 17.45
CA SER A 180 0.35 15.69 18.67
C SER A 180 -0.51 14.46 18.97
N PHE A 181 -1.20 13.89 17.97
CA PHE A 181 -2.01 12.68 18.16
C PHE A 181 -1.16 11.46 18.54
N ILE A 182 0.03 11.33 17.95
CA ILE A 182 0.97 10.26 18.30
C ILE A 182 1.49 10.44 19.74
N LEU A 183 1.92 11.65 20.11
CA LEU A 183 2.45 11.94 21.45
C LEU A 183 1.37 11.71 22.52
N LEU A 184 0.16 12.22 22.33
CA LEU A 184 -0.96 12.01 23.25
C LEU A 184 -1.34 10.53 23.36
N GLY A 185 -1.35 9.79 22.24
CA GLY A 185 -1.62 8.36 22.21
C GLY A 185 -0.54 7.50 22.88
N CYS A 186 0.71 7.98 22.90
CA CYS A 186 1.82 7.34 23.62
C CYS A 186 1.81 7.64 25.13
N MET A 187 1.44 8.87 25.53
CA MET A 187 1.46 9.30 26.93
C MET A 187 0.22 8.83 27.71
N CYS A 188 -0.95 8.79 27.08
CA CYS A 188 -2.21 8.46 27.75
C CYS A 188 -2.74 7.08 27.28
N LYS A 189 -2.71 6.08 28.18
CA LYS A 189 -3.20 4.72 27.86
C LYS A 189 -4.67 4.69 27.42
N GLN A 190 -5.49 5.60 27.93
CA GLN A 190 -6.91 5.76 27.60
C GLN A 190 -7.13 6.35 26.19
N LEU A 191 -6.11 7.02 25.63
CA LEU A 191 -6.14 7.66 24.32
C LEU A 191 -5.34 6.88 23.28
N HIS A 192 -5.05 5.59 23.51
CA HIS A 192 -4.30 4.77 22.56
C HIS A 192 -4.95 4.76 21.16
N TRP A 193 -6.28 4.90 21.09
CA TRP A 193 -7.02 5.00 19.83
C TRP A 193 -6.60 6.21 18.98
N LEU A 194 -6.17 7.32 19.59
CA LEU A 194 -5.65 8.51 18.87
C LEU A 194 -4.41 8.19 18.04
N ARG A 195 -3.60 7.22 18.49
CA ARG A 195 -2.43 6.76 17.73
C ARG A 195 -2.85 6.01 16.46
N LEU A 196 -3.98 5.29 16.48
CA LEU A 196 -4.49 4.58 15.30
C LEU A 196 -5.18 5.52 14.31
N THR A 197 -5.75 6.64 14.79
CA THR A 197 -6.45 7.63 13.95
C THR A 197 -5.62 8.87 13.63
N SER A 198 -4.32 8.88 13.96
CA SER A 198 -3.49 10.09 13.86
C SER A 198 -3.36 10.59 12.42
N VAL A 199 -3.19 9.69 11.45
CA VAL A 199 -3.09 10.02 10.02
C VAL A 199 -4.41 10.60 9.51
N LEU A 200 -5.54 9.97 9.87
CA LEU A 200 -6.88 10.47 9.51
C LEU A 200 -7.12 11.88 10.06
N GLY A 201 -6.79 12.09 11.33
CA GLY A 201 -6.93 13.39 11.96
C GLY A 201 -6.06 14.45 11.28
N ALA A 202 -4.83 14.10 10.89
CA ALA A 202 -3.94 15.01 10.17
C ALA A 202 -4.48 15.39 8.79
N ILE A 203 -5.00 14.42 8.02
CA ILE A 203 -5.62 14.68 6.70
C ILE A 203 -6.85 15.60 6.85
N VAL A 204 -7.72 15.33 7.83
CA VAL A 204 -8.92 16.14 8.07
C VAL A 204 -8.56 17.56 8.46
N LEU A 205 -7.65 17.74 9.42
CA LEU A 205 -7.23 19.07 9.87
C LEU A 205 -6.49 19.83 8.77
N GLY A 206 -5.61 19.17 8.02
CA GLY A 206 -4.94 19.75 6.86
C GLY A 206 -5.93 20.22 5.79
N THR A 207 -6.95 19.41 5.49
CA THR A 207 -8.00 19.76 4.52
C THR A 207 -8.85 20.94 4.99
N ILE A 208 -9.21 20.98 6.28
CA ILE A 208 -9.91 22.12 6.87
C ILE A 208 -9.07 23.40 6.74
N THR A 209 -7.77 23.34 7.06
CA THR A 209 -6.86 24.47 6.87
C THR A 209 -6.80 24.91 5.41
N ALA A 210 -6.68 23.97 4.46
CA ALA A 210 -6.69 24.28 3.03
C ALA A 210 -7.99 24.96 2.57
N SER A 211 -9.14 24.59 3.16
CA SER A 211 -10.43 25.20 2.83
C SER A 211 -10.50 26.68 3.21
N PHE A 212 -9.85 27.09 4.32
CA PHE A 212 -9.77 28.51 4.72
C PHE A 212 -8.95 29.36 3.74
N TYR A 213 -8.03 28.75 3.00
CA TYR A 213 -7.26 29.40 1.94
C TYR A 213 -7.93 29.31 0.57
N GLY A 214 -9.14 28.73 0.47
CA GLY A 214 -9.87 28.58 -0.79
C GLY A 214 -9.23 27.59 -1.76
N MET A 215 -8.37 26.69 -1.27
CA MET A 215 -7.61 25.73 -2.10
C MET A 215 -8.38 24.42 -2.37
N THR A 216 -9.58 24.26 -1.82
CA THR A 216 -10.40 23.06 -1.97
C THR A 216 -11.57 23.29 -2.93
N ASP A 217 -11.64 22.51 -4.00
CA ASP A 217 -12.79 22.46 -4.90
C ASP A 217 -13.54 21.13 -4.75
N PHE A 218 -14.81 21.21 -4.37
CA PHE A 218 -15.71 20.06 -4.21
C PHE A 218 -16.66 19.87 -5.40
N SER A 219 -16.52 20.67 -6.46
CA SER A 219 -17.40 20.60 -7.64
C SER A 219 -17.37 19.23 -8.31
N SER A 220 -16.18 18.62 -8.44
CA SER A 220 -16.01 17.27 -8.99
C SER A 220 -16.71 16.19 -8.16
N VAL A 221 -16.76 16.37 -6.83
CA VAL A 221 -17.46 15.43 -5.92
C VAL A 221 -18.98 15.59 -6.06
N ALA A 222 -19.47 16.82 -6.22
CA ALA A 222 -20.88 17.10 -6.41
C ALA A 222 -21.42 16.55 -7.75
N GLN A 223 -20.57 16.47 -8.78
CA GLN A 223 -20.92 15.94 -10.10
C GLN A 223 -20.69 14.42 -10.24
N ALA A 224 -20.03 13.79 -9.27
CA ALA A 224 -19.74 12.35 -9.32
C ALA A 224 -21.01 11.51 -9.16
N ALA A 225 -21.11 10.42 -9.92
CA ALA A 225 -22.17 9.45 -9.74
C ALA A 225 -22.00 8.70 -8.41
N TRP A 226 -23.12 8.41 -7.72
CA TRP A 226 -23.11 7.65 -6.47
C TRP A 226 -22.52 6.25 -6.62
N VAL A 227 -22.72 5.61 -7.77
CA VAL A 227 -22.12 4.32 -8.12
C VAL A 227 -21.65 4.39 -9.56
N GLN A 228 -20.36 4.17 -9.78
CA GLN A 228 -19.76 4.06 -11.10
C GLN A 228 -18.92 2.80 -11.14
N LEU A 229 -19.19 1.93 -12.11
CA LEU A 229 -18.37 0.74 -12.33
C LEU A 229 -17.12 1.14 -13.12
N PRO A 230 -15.95 0.56 -12.81
CA PRO A 230 -14.75 0.81 -13.59
C PRO A 230 -14.97 0.30 -15.01
N SER A 231 -14.69 1.15 -16.01
CA SER A 231 -14.71 0.74 -17.41
C SER A 231 -13.57 -0.23 -17.67
N LEU A 232 -13.87 -1.37 -18.30
CA LEU A 232 -12.83 -2.28 -18.79
C LEU A 232 -12.03 -1.58 -19.89
N LEU A 233 -10.70 -1.75 -19.86
CA LEU A 233 -9.77 -1.15 -20.82
C LEU A 233 -9.94 0.38 -20.95
N PRO A 234 -9.80 1.14 -19.84
CA PRO A 234 -10.10 2.57 -19.81
C PRO A 234 -9.18 3.42 -20.69
N PHE A 235 -8.00 2.90 -21.03
CA PHE A 235 -7.00 3.59 -21.87
C PHE A 235 -6.93 3.03 -23.30
N GLY A 236 -7.96 2.30 -23.74
CA GLY A 236 -8.06 1.75 -25.09
C GLY A 236 -7.48 0.33 -25.23
N GLU A 237 -7.14 -0.04 -26.47
CA GLU A 237 -6.65 -1.37 -26.79
C GLU A 237 -5.30 -1.68 -26.12
N LEU A 238 -5.13 -2.93 -25.70
CA LEU A 238 -3.88 -3.41 -25.12
C LEU A 238 -2.82 -3.54 -26.21
N THR A 239 -1.72 -2.82 -26.06
CA THR A 239 -0.59 -2.90 -26.99
C THR A 239 0.55 -3.69 -26.35
N PHE A 240 1.08 -4.66 -27.09
CA PHE A 240 2.13 -5.56 -26.61
C PHE A 240 3.46 -5.14 -27.23
N ASP A 241 4.14 -4.21 -26.55
CA ASP A 241 5.49 -3.81 -26.92
C ASP A 241 6.56 -4.64 -26.18
N PRO A 242 7.49 -5.30 -26.89
CA PRO A 242 8.52 -6.14 -26.26
C PRO A 242 9.44 -5.40 -25.28
N ILE A 243 9.76 -4.12 -25.54
CA ILE A 243 10.64 -3.32 -24.69
C ILE A 243 9.89 -2.92 -23.41
N ALA A 244 8.62 -2.53 -23.52
CA ALA A 244 7.75 -2.28 -22.38
C ALA A 244 7.57 -3.55 -21.53
N ILE A 245 7.33 -4.71 -22.15
CA ILE A 245 7.23 -6.01 -21.45
C ILE A 245 8.51 -6.30 -20.68
N LEU A 246 9.68 -6.19 -21.33
CA LEU A 246 10.96 -6.47 -20.69
C LEU A 246 11.22 -5.51 -19.52
N THR A 247 10.94 -4.22 -19.71
CA THR A 247 11.11 -3.19 -18.68
C THR A 247 10.20 -3.47 -17.48
N MET A 248 8.91 -3.74 -17.72
CA MET A 248 7.95 -4.05 -16.66
C MET A 248 8.25 -5.38 -15.97
N LEU A 249 8.81 -6.35 -16.69
CA LEU A 249 9.27 -7.61 -16.10
C LEU A 249 10.39 -7.39 -15.09
N PHE A 250 11.42 -6.63 -15.46
CA PHE A 250 12.52 -6.30 -14.54
C PHE A 250 12.01 -5.58 -13.30
N ILE A 251 11.12 -4.61 -13.48
CA ILE A 251 10.55 -3.85 -12.36
C ILE A 251 9.68 -4.73 -11.48
N SER A 252 8.86 -5.60 -12.06
CA SER A 252 8.04 -6.55 -11.30
C SER A 252 8.90 -7.48 -10.45
N MET A 253 10.12 -7.83 -10.87
CA MET A 253 11.04 -8.62 -10.04
C MET A 253 11.56 -7.81 -8.85
N ILE A 254 11.88 -6.53 -9.02
CA ILE A 254 12.28 -5.64 -7.91
C ILE A 254 11.14 -5.49 -6.91
N VAL A 255 9.94 -5.26 -7.40
CA VAL A 255 8.72 -5.15 -6.61
C VAL A 255 8.44 -6.44 -5.85
N LEU A 256 8.62 -7.60 -6.47
CA LEU A 256 8.46 -8.90 -5.82
C LEU A 256 9.47 -9.12 -4.68
N VAL A 257 10.71 -8.59 -4.80
CA VAL A 257 11.71 -8.60 -3.72
C VAL A 257 11.29 -7.70 -2.56
N GLU A 258 10.79 -6.48 -2.83
CA GLU A 258 10.23 -5.58 -1.83
C GLU A 258 9.07 -6.26 -1.07
N THR A 259 8.11 -6.78 -1.82
CA THR A 259 6.94 -7.50 -1.32
C THR A 259 7.34 -8.69 -0.44
N THR A 260 8.41 -9.42 -0.79
CA THR A 260 8.93 -10.51 0.04
C THR A 260 9.45 -10.02 1.38
N GLY A 261 10.14 -8.88 1.40
CA GLY A 261 10.55 -8.22 2.64
C GLY A 261 9.36 -7.90 3.55
N THR A 262 8.28 -7.40 2.95
CA THR A 262 7.01 -7.16 3.65
C THR A 262 6.41 -8.45 4.23
N TRP A 263 6.39 -9.55 3.47
CA TRP A 263 5.89 -10.83 3.98
C TRP A 263 6.72 -11.36 5.15
N CYS A 264 8.04 -11.23 5.09
CA CYS A 264 8.93 -11.59 6.20
C CYS A 264 8.64 -10.74 7.45
N ALA A 265 8.43 -9.43 7.29
CA ALA A 265 8.08 -8.54 8.39
C ALA A 265 6.72 -8.91 9.02
N VAL A 266 5.70 -9.17 8.19
CA VAL A 266 4.37 -9.60 8.67
C VAL A 266 4.44 -10.96 9.35
N SER A 267 5.19 -11.91 8.79
CA SER A 267 5.45 -13.22 9.40
C SER A 267 6.09 -13.08 10.78
N ALA A 268 7.10 -12.21 10.92
CA ALA A 268 7.77 -11.95 12.19
C ALA A 268 6.85 -11.30 13.25
N VAL A 269 5.93 -10.43 12.83
CA VAL A 269 4.97 -9.77 13.75
C VAL A 269 3.81 -10.70 14.14
N THR A 270 3.32 -11.50 13.19
CA THR A 270 2.17 -12.38 13.40
C THR A 270 2.54 -13.74 13.98
N GLY A 271 3.82 -14.13 13.94
CA GLY A 271 4.30 -15.43 14.39
C GLY A 271 3.96 -16.60 13.46
N VAL A 272 3.35 -16.35 12.29
CA VAL A 272 3.03 -17.40 11.31
C VAL A 272 4.21 -17.59 10.36
N PRO A 273 4.77 -18.81 10.23
CA PRO A 273 5.96 -19.05 9.43
C PRO A 273 5.69 -18.88 7.93
N LEU A 274 6.65 -18.23 7.25
CA LEU A 274 6.63 -18.04 5.80
C LEU A 274 7.27 -19.25 5.09
N GLU A 275 6.49 -20.32 4.98
CA GLU A 275 6.88 -21.55 4.27
C GLU A 275 7.00 -21.36 2.75
N ASP A 276 7.68 -22.29 2.08
CA ASP A 276 7.92 -22.22 0.64
C ASP A 276 6.65 -22.20 -0.20
N ASP A 277 5.65 -23.01 0.18
CA ASP A 277 4.34 -22.99 -0.47
C ASP A 277 3.67 -21.61 -0.34
N ARG A 278 3.78 -20.98 0.83
CA ARG A 278 3.22 -19.64 1.05
C ARG A 278 3.94 -18.57 0.24
N LEU A 279 5.27 -18.62 0.13
CA LEU A 279 6.03 -17.72 -0.73
C LEU A 279 5.61 -17.85 -2.20
N ASN A 280 5.50 -19.08 -2.69
CA ASN A 280 5.13 -19.36 -4.09
C ASN A 280 3.69 -18.94 -4.38
N ARG A 281 2.76 -19.19 -3.45
CA ARG A 281 1.37 -18.71 -3.55
C ARG A 281 1.29 -17.19 -3.46
N GLY A 282 2.12 -16.58 -2.62
CA GLY A 282 2.24 -15.14 -2.47
C GLY A 282 2.61 -14.47 -3.79
N ALA A 283 3.65 -14.97 -4.46
CA ALA A 283 4.08 -14.49 -5.78
C ALA A 283 2.99 -14.67 -6.84
N THR A 284 2.30 -15.82 -6.86
CA THR A 284 1.17 -16.05 -7.78
C THR A 284 0.03 -15.06 -7.53
N GLY A 285 -0.25 -14.66 -6.29
CA GLY A 285 -1.33 -13.71 -6.05
C GLY A 285 -0.98 -12.26 -6.33
N GLU A 286 0.29 -11.89 -6.25
CA GLU A 286 0.79 -10.63 -6.82
C GLU A 286 0.61 -10.61 -8.34
N ALA A 287 0.94 -11.71 -9.02
CA ALA A 287 0.68 -11.86 -10.44
C ALA A 287 -0.82 -11.76 -10.80
N VAL A 288 -1.71 -12.33 -9.98
CA VAL A 288 -3.16 -12.16 -10.17
C VAL A 288 -3.57 -10.68 -10.05
N GLY A 289 -2.99 -9.95 -9.09
CA GLY A 289 -3.19 -8.50 -8.98
C GLY A 289 -2.77 -7.74 -10.24
N HIS A 290 -1.58 -8.03 -10.78
CA HIS A 290 -1.11 -7.46 -12.04
C HIS A 290 -2.01 -7.80 -13.23
N PHE A 291 -2.50 -9.05 -13.29
CA PHE A 291 -3.43 -9.48 -14.33
C PHE A 291 -4.76 -8.71 -14.24
N ILE A 292 -5.35 -8.59 -13.05
CA ILE A 292 -6.60 -7.82 -12.84
C ILE A 292 -6.39 -6.35 -13.21
N CYS A 293 -5.25 -5.77 -12.80
CA CYS A 293 -4.87 -4.39 -13.13
C CYS A 293 -4.82 -4.14 -14.64
N SER A 294 -4.35 -5.10 -15.43
CA SER A 294 -4.28 -4.97 -16.89
C SER A 294 -5.64 -4.81 -17.59
N PHE A 295 -6.72 -5.38 -17.03
CA PHE A 295 -8.07 -5.33 -17.63
C PHE A 295 -8.93 -4.20 -17.09
N ILE A 296 -8.89 -3.96 -15.78
CA ILE A 296 -9.73 -2.96 -15.10
C ILE A 296 -9.09 -1.56 -15.21
N GLY A 297 -7.78 -1.48 -15.42
CA GLY A 297 -7.01 -0.26 -15.22
C GLY A 297 -6.65 -0.06 -13.75
N GLY A 298 -5.74 0.88 -13.47
CA GLY A 298 -5.20 1.15 -12.13
C GLY A 298 -3.67 1.25 -12.11
N SER A 299 -3.08 1.60 -10.98
CA SER A 299 -1.61 1.54 -10.80
C SER A 299 -1.15 0.15 -10.34
N LEU A 300 0.08 -0.25 -10.72
CA LEU A 300 0.68 -1.55 -10.36
C LEU A 300 0.50 -1.86 -8.89
N SER A 301 0.02 -3.06 -8.56
CA SER A 301 -0.41 -3.44 -7.21
C SER A 301 0.54 -4.45 -6.53
N PRO A 302 1.68 -4.03 -5.94
CA PRO A 302 2.42 -4.84 -4.98
C PRO A 302 1.66 -5.07 -3.68
N VAL A 303 2.25 -5.90 -2.82
CA VAL A 303 1.82 -6.02 -1.42
C VAL A 303 2.48 -4.93 -0.58
N THR A 304 1.67 -4.07 0.02
CA THR A 304 2.09 -3.05 0.97
C THR A 304 2.07 -3.59 2.41
N PRO A 305 3.03 -3.22 3.26
CA PRO A 305 3.10 -3.71 4.63
C PRO A 305 1.95 -3.15 5.46
N PRO A 306 1.19 -4.00 6.18
CA PRO A 306 0.18 -3.52 7.10
C PRO A 306 0.81 -2.63 8.18
N MET A 307 0.11 -1.56 8.55
CA MET A 307 0.58 -0.62 9.57
C MET A 307 0.98 -1.37 10.87
N PRO A 308 2.22 -1.23 11.36
CA PRO A 308 2.67 -1.90 12.58
C PRO A 308 1.84 -1.50 13.81
N ALA A 309 1.23 -0.30 13.82
CA ALA A 309 0.30 0.12 14.87
C ALA A 309 -1.00 -0.71 14.88
N LEU A 310 -1.51 -1.13 13.72
CA LEU A 310 -2.70 -1.99 13.63
C LEU A 310 -2.36 -3.42 14.06
N LEU A 311 -1.19 -3.91 13.67
CA LEU A 311 -0.62 -5.18 14.13
C LEU A 311 -0.07 -5.14 15.58
N ARG A 312 0.00 -3.96 16.22
CA ARG A 312 0.30 -3.80 17.66
C ARG A 312 -0.89 -3.19 18.41
N SER A 313 -2.10 -3.28 17.86
CA SER A 313 -3.29 -3.12 18.70
C SER A 313 -3.30 -4.24 19.75
N PRO A 314 -3.99 -4.09 20.91
CA PRO A 314 -4.05 -5.11 21.97
C PRO A 314 -4.55 -6.50 21.50
N VAL A 315 -4.94 -6.60 20.23
CA VAL A 315 -5.30 -7.80 19.49
C VAL A 315 -4.09 -8.72 19.24
N TYR A 316 -2.88 -8.21 19.01
CA TYR A 316 -1.72 -8.99 18.53
C TYR A 316 -0.49 -8.95 19.48
N LEU A 317 -0.65 -8.40 20.69
CA LEU A 317 0.47 -7.80 21.43
C LEU A 317 1.40 -8.73 22.25
N HIS A 318 1.38 -10.05 22.10
CA HIS A 318 2.20 -10.92 22.96
C HIS A 318 3.18 -11.89 22.27
N ALA A 319 3.41 -11.78 20.95
CA ALA A 319 4.33 -12.68 20.25
C ALA A 319 5.83 -12.29 20.24
N ALA A 320 6.23 -11.07 20.66
CA ALA A 320 7.66 -10.70 20.66
C ALA A 320 8.01 -9.63 21.73
N PRO A 321 8.39 -10.02 22.97
CA PRO A 321 8.73 -9.09 24.04
C PRO A 321 10.12 -8.43 23.89
N SER A 322 10.89 -8.69 22.84
CA SER A 322 12.31 -8.27 22.79
C SER A 322 12.87 -7.89 21.41
N LEU A 323 12.07 -7.31 20.51
CA LEU A 323 12.62 -6.67 19.30
C LEU A 323 12.72 -5.15 19.51
N PRO A 324 13.93 -4.61 19.77
CA PRO A 324 14.13 -3.18 19.77
C PRO A 324 13.97 -2.65 18.32
N VAL A 325 13.31 -1.50 18.17
CA VAL A 325 13.25 -0.72 16.92
C VAL A 325 12.38 -1.31 15.79
N VAL A 326 11.05 -1.31 15.95
CA VAL A 326 10.11 -1.23 14.81
C VAL A 326 8.96 -0.27 15.13
N SER A 327 9.29 0.89 15.70
CA SER A 327 8.35 2.01 15.86
C SER A 327 8.37 2.96 14.65
N PHE A 328 9.25 2.70 13.68
CA PHE A 328 9.51 3.58 12.53
C PHE A 328 8.51 3.45 11.38
N CYS A 329 7.78 2.34 11.30
CA CYS A 329 6.86 2.07 10.21
C CYS A 329 5.45 2.69 10.46
N CYS A 330 5.28 3.42 11.57
CA CYS A 330 4.16 4.37 11.78
C CYS A 330 4.46 5.79 11.29
N TYR A 331 5.68 6.09 10.84
CA TYR A 331 6.13 7.45 10.53
C TYR A 331 6.03 7.85 9.05
N TRP A 332 5.58 6.94 8.19
CA TRP A 332 5.59 7.15 6.73
C TRP A 332 4.17 7.13 6.16
N ALA A 333 3.35 8.03 6.69
CA ALA A 333 2.23 8.68 6.02
C ALA A 333 2.47 10.19 6.16
#